data_AF-K9TJH6-F1
#
_entry.id   AF-K9TJH6-F1
#
_cell.length_a   1.000
_cell.length_b   1.000
_cell.length_c   1.000
_cell.angle_alpha   90.00
_cell.angle_beta   90.00
_cell.angle_gamma   90.00
#
_symmetry.space_group_name_H-M   'P 1'
#
loop_
_entity.id
_entity.type
_entity.pdbx_description
1 polymer ?
#
loop_
_entity_poly.entity_id
_entity_poly.type
_entity_poly.pdbx_seq_one_letter_code
_entity_poly.pdbx_strand_id
1 'polypeptide(L)' 'MNLANEQKLKYHLREVAKLLKEETPNEKLQNFEPIELAARKHILETVEPEIGTFFS' A
#
# COMPACT_ATOMS: atom_id res chain seq x y z
N MET A 1 -1.64 11.70 15.65
CA MET A 1 -2.54 10.61 16.12
C MET A 1 -2.20 10.29 17.56
N ASN A 2 -3.07 9.58 18.29
CA ASN A 2 -2.66 8.94 19.54
C ASN A 2 -2.00 7.58 19.25
N LEU A 3 -1.31 7.01 20.25
CA LEU A 3 -0.58 5.74 20.09
C LEU A 3 -1.47 4.59 19.60
N ALA A 4 -2.70 4.50 20.11
CA ALA A 4 -3.64 3.45 19.71
C ALA A 4 -4.02 3.57 18.23
N ASN A 5 -4.25 4.79 17.73
CA ASN A 5 -4.58 5.04 16.33
C ASN A 5 -3.37 4.80 15.41
N GLU A 6 -2.15 5.11 15.86
CA GLU A 6 -0.93 4.77 15.11
C GLU A 6 -0.73 3.27 14.95
N GLN A 7 -0.99 2.49 15.99
CA GLN A 7 -0.90 1.02 15.95
C GLN A 7 -1.95 0.43 15.01
N LYS A 8 -3.20 0.91 15.08
CA LYS A 8 -4.27 0.52 14.15
C LYS A 8 -3.90 0.85 12.71
N LEU A 9 -3.41 2.06 12.45
CA LEU A 9 -2.98 2.46 11.12
C LEU A 9 -1.87 1.55 10.59
N LYS A 10 -0.83 1.27 11.40
CA LYS A 10 0.25 0.34 11.01
C LYS A 10 -0.25 -1.06 10.71
N TYR A 11 -1.22 -1.57 11.48
CA TYR A 11 -1.84 -2.87 11.21
C TYR A 11 -2.53 -2.87 9.85
N HIS A 12 -3.40 -1.89 9.57
CA HIS A 12 -4.11 -1.82 8.30
C HIS A 12 -3.18 -1.62 7.10
N LEU A 13 -2.16 -0.75 7.23
CA LEU A 13 -1.14 -0.57 6.19
C LEU A 13 -0.38 -1.86 5.88
N ARG A 14 -0.10 -2.69 6.88
CA ARG A 14 0.53 -4.00 6.67
C ARG A 14 -0.38 -4.96 5.91
N GLU A 15 -1.66 -5.02 6.28
CA GLU A 15 -2.60 -5.90 5.58
C GLU A 15 -2.84 -5.45 4.13
N VAL A 16 -2.94 -4.14 3.89
CA VAL A 16 -2.98 -3.58 2.52
C VAL A 16 -1.72 -3.94 1.76
N ALA A 17 -0.53 -3.75 2.34
CA ALA A 17 0.73 -4.05 1.68
C ALA A 17 0.88 -5.53 1.28
N LYS A 18 0.32 -6.47 2.07
CA LYS A 18 0.31 -7.90 1.71
C LYS A 18 -0.51 -8.14 0.44
N LEU A 19 -1.73 -7.60 0.38
CA LEU A 19 -2.62 -7.73 -0.77
C LEU A 19 -1.97 -7.16 -2.03
N LEU A 20 -1.41 -5.94 -1.95
CA LEU A 20 -0.75 -5.31 -3.08
C LEU A 20 0.48 -6.10 -3.56
N LYS A 21 1.22 -6.73 -2.63
CA LYS A 21 2.36 -7.59 -2.96
C LYS A 21 1.91 -8.88 -3.66
N GLU A 22 0.82 -9.49 -3.22
CA GLU A 22 0.24 -10.70 -3.85
C GLU A 22 -0.22 -10.41 -5.29
N GLU A 23 -0.76 -9.22 -5.54
CA GLU A 23 -1.15 -8.74 -6.88
C GLU A 23 0.04 -8.21 -7.71
N THR A 24 1.26 -8.26 -7.18
CA THR A 24 2.46 -7.81 -7.89
C THR A 24 3.19 -8.99 -8.54
N PRO A 25 3.45 -8.97 -9.87
CA PRO A 25 4.20 -10.04 -10.54
C PRO A 25 5.57 -10.26 -9.89
N ASN A 26 5.97 -11.53 -9.75
CA ASN A 26 7.22 -11.92 -9.09
C ASN A 26 8.46 -11.28 -9.74
N GLU A 27 8.44 -11.00 -11.05
CA GLU A 27 9.52 -10.33 -11.77
C GLU A 27 9.79 -8.91 -11.25
N LYS A 28 8.75 -8.25 -10.71
CA LYS A 28 8.85 -6.92 -10.11
C LYS A 28 9.23 -6.94 -8.63
N LEU A 29 9.37 -8.12 -8.03
CA LEU A 29 9.73 -8.29 -6.62
C LEU A 29 11.20 -8.68 -6.40
N GLN A 30 12.04 -8.57 -7.44
CA GLN A 30 13.41 -9.09 -7.43
C GLN A 30 14.44 -8.14 -6.81
N ASN A 31 14.26 -6.83 -6.97
CA ASN A 31 15.17 -5.82 -6.43
C ASN A 31 14.43 -4.51 -6.14
N PHE A 32 15.14 -3.57 -5.50
CA PHE A 32 14.53 -2.40 -4.88
C PHE A 32 13.74 -1.51 -5.85
N GLU A 33 14.28 -1.22 -7.03
CA GLU A 33 13.68 -0.26 -7.97
C GLU A 33 12.34 -0.76 -8.55
N PRO A 34 12.23 -1.98 -9.11
CA PRO A 34 10.95 -2.55 -9.53
C PRO A 34 9.94 -2.70 -8.39
N ILE A 35 10.39 -2.97 -7.16
CA ILE A 35 9.51 -3.03 -5.99
C ILE A 35 8.92 -1.65 -5.70
N GLU A 36 9.75 -0.61 -5.71
CA GLU A 36 9.31 0.77 -5.47
C GLU A 36 8.32 1.21 -6.55
N LEU A 37 8.63 0.97 -7.82
CA LEU A 37 7.74 1.31 -8.94
C LEU A 37 6.40 0.57 -8.84
N ALA A 38 6.40 -0.71 -8.48
CA ALA A 38 5.17 -1.47 -8.28
C ALA A 38 4.35 -0.95 -7.09
N ALA A 39 5.00 -0.68 -5.95
CA ALA A 39 4.34 -0.14 -4.77
C ALA A 39 3.74 1.24 -5.03
N ARG A 40 4.49 2.14 -5.69
CA ARG A 40 4.01 3.46 -6.09
C ARG A 40 2.79 3.38 -7.00
N LYS A 41 2.84 2.50 -8.01
CA LYS A 41 1.72 2.29 -8.93
C LYS A 41 0.45 1.88 -8.17
N HIS A 42 0.54 0.91 -7.27
CA HIS A 42 -0.59 0.49 -6.43
C HIS A 42 -1.13 1.61 -5.54
N ILE A 43 -0.26 2.43 -4.97
CA ILE A 43 -0.69 3.58 -4.16
C ILE A 43 -1.53 4.55 -5.00
N LEU A 44 -1.04 4.94 -6.17
CA LEU A 44 -1.70 5.92 -7.03
C LEU A 44 -3.00 5.39 -7.67
N GLU A 45 -2.99 4.14 -8.15
CA GLU A 45 -4.10 3.61 -8.94
C GLU A 45 -5.17 2.90 -8.10
N THR A 46 -4.80 2.34 -6.94
CA THR A 46 -5.68 1.51 -6.12
C THR A 46 -6.01 2.13 -4.78
N VAL A 47 -5.00 2.61 -4.03
CA VAL A 47 -5.20 3.07 -2.64
C VAL A 47 -5.70 4.50 -2.58
N GLU A 48 -5.10 5.41 -3.34
CA GLU A 48 -5.42 6.84 -3.32
C GLU A 48 -6.89 7.12 -3.65
N PRO A 49 -7.50 6.53 -4.71
CA PRO A 49 -8.91 6.77 -5.02
C PRO A 49 -9.83 6.37 -3.86
N GLU A 50 -9.61 5.19 -3.26
CA GLU A 50 -10.40 4.69 -2.14
C GLU A 50 -10.32 5.63 -0.93
N ILE A 51 -9.11 6.09 -0.58
CA ILE A 51 -8.94 7.08 0.49
C ILE A 51 -9.63 8.41 0.11
N GLY A 52 -9.45 8.88 -1.12
CA GLY A 52 -10.00 10.14 -1.61
C GLY A 52 -11.51 10.24 -1.46
N THR A 53 -12.24 9.12 -1.60
CA THR A 53 -13.70 9.09 -1.39
C THR A 53 -14.14 9.49 0.02
N PHE A 54 -13.30 9.31 1.05
CA PHE A 54 -13.60 9.70 2.42
C PHE A 54 -13.28 11.17 2.74
N PHE A 55 -12.54 11.85 1.85
CA PHE A 55 -12.14 13.25 1.99
C PHE A 55 -12.83 14.18 0.98
N SER A 56 -13.71 13.64 0.14
CA SER A 56 -14.57 14.35 -0.81
C SER A 56 -15.92 14.68 -0.18
#